data_AF-A0A0B6XBD2-F1
#
_entry.id   AF-A0A0B6XBD2-F1
#
_cell.length_a   1.000
_cell.length_b   1.000
_cell.length_c   1.000
_cell.angle_alpha   90.00
_cell.angle_beta   90.00
_cell.angle_gamma   90.00
#
_symmetry.space_group_name_H-M   'P 1'
#
loop_
_entity.id
_entity.type
_entity.pdbx_description
1 polymer ?
#
loop_
_entity_poly.entity_id
_entity_poly.type
_entity_poly.pdbx_seq_one_letter_code
_entity_poly.pdbx_strand_id
1 'polypeptide(L)'
;MRINKKSDLPKWFDIEKYNKIKTLPDDEIAYLILCRCNDLLAGRYNKEGYFDNVLYCGELCSDDKIIKRSGNECKISSSPSIIPISIGHLNIFKNYLFDIGVNIEDEYVKYNHLSAYEMHNMSITSWSGVVCGIDLLTKQDETIINELRVLLKKWRRELDFEEAPSLLNNSWEIIKSKIINYNVFAFFDLQLWQFATGNSITGGVLSVTLYPEGEYDSTQIAQTIKPFSDKLFTYETLEKIEREISNK
;
A
#
# COMPACT_ATOMS: atom_id res chain seq x y z
N MET A 1 -15.88 3.57 -23.34
CA MET A 1 -16.87 4.62 -23.71
C MET A 1 -16.51 5.92 -23.01
N ARG A 2 -16.85 7.09 -23.60
CA ARG A 2 -16.64 8.40 -22.97
C ARG A 2 -17.90 8.83 -22.21
N ILE A 3 -17.78 9.04 -20.90
CA ILE A 3 -18.84 9.46 -19.99
C ILE A 3 -18.88 11.00 -19.93
N ASN A 4 -19.91 11.56 -20.55
CA ASN A 4 -20.12 13.00 -20.73
C ASN A 4 -21.38 13.52 -20.02
N LYS A 5 -22.13 12.66 -19.33
CA LYS A 5 -23.26 13.03 -18.47
C LYS A 5 -23.13 12.36 -17.10
N LYS A 6 -23.58 13.06 -16.05
CA LYS A 6 -23.62 12.53 -14.67
C LYS A 6 -24.52 11.30 -14.55
N SER A 7 -25.60 11.22 -15.34
CA SER A 7 -26.51 10.06 -15.41
C SER A 7 -25.84 8.77 -15.85
N ASP A 8 -24.70 8.87 -16.52
CA ASP A 8 -24.00 7.75 -17.13
C ASP A 8 -22.83 7.27 -16.25
N LEU A 9 -22.69 7.84 -15.05
CA LEU A 9 -21.78 7.36 -14.02
C LEU A 9 -22.19 5.98 -13.52
N PRO A 10 -21.24 5.18 -13.02
CA PRO A 10 -21.57 3.87 -12.51
C PRO A 10 -22.47 3.97 -11.28
N LYS A 11 -23.47 3.07 -11.20
CA LYS A 11 -24.52 3.08 -10.17
C LYS A 11 -24.00 2.96 -8.73
N TRP A 12 -22.82 2.36 -8.55
CA TRP A 12 -22.22 2.21 -7.22
C TRP A 12 -21.75 3.56 -6.65
N PHE A 13 -21.38 4.51 -7.52
CA PHE A 13 -20.75 5.77 -7.11
C PHE A 13 -21.78 6.74 -6.54
N ASP A 14 -21.48 7.19 -5.33
CA ASP A 14 -22.22 8.23 -4.63
C ASP A 14 -21.23 9.03 -3.77
N ILE A 15 -21.14 10.33 -4.04
CA ILE A 15 -20.19 11.23 -3.37
C ILE A 15 -20.48 11.34 -1.87
N GLU A 16 -21.74 11.23 -1.46
CA GLU A 16 -22.15 11.35 -0.06
C GLU A 16 -21.55 10.23 0.81
N LYS A 17 -21.32 9.05 0.22
CA LYS A 17 -20.66 7.91 0.91
C LYS A 17 -19.24 8.25 1.37
N TYR A 18 -18.59 9.24 0.76
CA TYR A 18 -17.22 9.65 1.09
C TYR A 18 -17.18 10.72 2.20
N ASN A 19 -18.31 11.31 2.60
CA ASN A 19 -18.34 12.33 3.64
C ASN A 19 -17.85 11.82 5.00
N LYS A 20 -17.98 10.52 5.29
CA LYS A 20 -17.46 9.92 6.53
C LYS A 20 -15.94 10.02 6.67
N ILE A 21 -15.20 10.13 5.57
CA ILE A 21 -13.73 10.24 5.59
C ILE A 21 -13.28 11.52 6.30
N LYS A 22 -14.11 12.58 6.24
CA LYS A 22 -13.84 13.87 6.88
C LYS A 22 -13.71 13.77 8.40
N THR A 23 -14.30 12.74 9.00
CA THR A 23 -14.33 12.52 10.45
C THR A 23 -13.46 11.34 10.90
N LEU A 24 -12.74 10.69 9.98
CA LEU A 24 -11.93 9.53 10.34
C LEU A 24 -10.67 9.93 11.14
N PRO A 25 -10.26 9.07 12.09
CA PRO A 25 -8.93 9.10 12.69
C PRO A 25 -7.80 9.05 11.64
N ASP A 26 -6.62 9.52 12.01
CA ASP A 26 -5.47 9.61 11.10
C ASP A 26 -5.00 8.24 10.61
N ASP A 27 -4.95 7.26 11.51
CA ASP A 27 -4.61 5.86 11.26
C ASP A 27 -5.60 5.18 10.31
N GLU A 28 -6.90 5.46 10.48
CA GLU A 28 -7.93 4.97 9.56
C GLU A 28 -7.75 5.55 8.15
N ILE A 29 -7.42 6.84 8.01
CA ILE A 29 -7.14 7.44 6.69
C ILE A 29 -5.89 6.81 6.06
N ALA A 30 -4.83 6.59 6.85
CA ALA A 30 -3.62 5.90 6.38
C ALA A 30 -3.93 4.47 5.92
N TYR A 31 -4.76 3.74 6.68
CA TYR A 31 -5.24 2.42 6.30
C TYR A 31 -6.00 2.44 4.97
N LEU A 32 -6.86 3.45 4.73
CA LEU A 32 -7.55 3.59 3.46
C LEU A 32 -6.60 3.83 2.28
N ILE A 33 -5.52 4.60 2.49
CA ILE A 33 -4.47 4.79 1.48
C ILE A 33 -3.79 3.45 1.18
N LEU A 34 -3.36 2.72 2.22
CA LEU A 34 -2.74 1.39 2.09
C LEU A 34 -3.62 0.43 1.31
N CYS A 35 -4.92 0.39 1.61
CA CYS A 35 -5.90 -0.44 0.92
C CYS A 35 -5.89 -0.18 -0.59
N ARG A 36 -5.88 1.09 -1.02
CA ARG A 36 -5.83 1.48 -2.44
C ARG A 36 -4.48 1.17 -3.09
N CYS A 37 -3.38 1.38 -2.38
CA CYS A 37 -2.04 1.00 -2.86
C CYS A 37 -2.00 -0.52 -3.14
N ASN A 38 -2.48 -1.33 -2.21
CA ASN A 38 -2.56 -2.78 -2.36
C ASN A 38 -3.49 -3.20 -3.52
N ASP A 39 -4.64 -2.56 -3.66
CA ASP A 39 -5.58 -2.83 -4.76
C ASP A 39 -5.00 -2.53 -6.13
N LEU A 40 -4.28 -1.40 -6.24
CA LEU A 40 -3.59 -0.99 -7.46
C LEU A 40 -2.46 -1.96 -7.80
N LEU A 41 -1.60 -2.30 -6.82
CA LEU A 41 -0.46 -3.21 -7.00
C LEU A 41 -0.92 -4.61 -7.40
N ALA A 42 -1.93 -5.16 -6.73
CA ALA A 42 -2.42 -6.52 -6.96
C ALA A 42 -3.46 -6.59 -8.11
N GLY A 43 -3.80 -5.46 -8.75
CA GLY A 43 -4.80 -5.41 -9.81
C GLY A 43 -6.21 -5.83 -9.37
N ARG A 44 -6.53 -5.75 -8.07
CA ARG A 44 -7.81 -6.24 -7.51
C ARG A 44 -9.02 -5.49 -8.07
N TYR A 45 -8.83 -4.24 -8.47
CA TYR A 45 -9.85 -3.40 -9.08
C TYR A 45 -10.44 -3.97 -10.40
N ASN A 46 -9.74 -4.91 -11.05
CA ASN A 46 -10.22 -5.59 -12.26
C ASN A 46 -11.15 -6.78 -11.98
N LYS A 47 -11.31 -7.20 -10.72
CA LYS A 47 -12.17 -8.34 -10.38
C LYS A 47 -13.64 -7.98 -10.53
N GLU A 48 -14.42 -8.93 -11.03
CA GLU A 48 -15.88 -8.77 -11.15
C GLU A 48 -16.50 -8.46 -9.78
N GLY A 49 -17.40 -7.48 -9.75
CA GLY A 49 -18.04 -7.03 -8.51
C GLY A 49 -17.12 -6.26 -7.55
N TYR A 50 -15.89 -5.88 -7.95
CA TYR A 50 -15.01 -5.09 -7.09
C TYR A 50 -15.71 -3.79 -6.64
N PHE A 51 -16.25 -3.00 -7.57
CA PHE A 51 -16.86 -1.71 -7.22
C PHE A 51 -18.21 -1.82 -6.51
N ASP A 52 -18.92 -2.94 -6.70
CA ASP A 52 -20.25 -3.15 -6.13
C ASP A 52 -20.21 -3.85 -4.76
N ASN A 53 -19.22 -4.73 -4.54
CA ASN A 53 -19.16 -5.63 -3.39
C ASN A 53 -17.90 -5.45 -2.52
N VAL A 54 -16.77 -5.05 -3.11
CA VAL A 54 -15.47 -4.98 -2.43
C VAL A 54 -15.14 -3.54 -2.03
N LEU A 55 -15.45 -2.58 -2.90
CA LEU A 55 -15.32 -1.15 -2.67
C LEU A 55 -16.56 -0.65 -1.93
N TYR A 56 -16.74 -1.05 -0.67
CA TYR A 56 -17.89 -0.59 0.10
C TYR A 56 -17.56 0.68 0.87
N CYS A 57 -17.88 1.85 0.29
CA CYS A 57 -17.77 3.14 0.98
C CYS A 57 -16.38 3.37 1.62
N GLY A 58 -15.29 2.91 1.03
CA GLY A 58 -13.97 3.01 1.65
C GLY A 58 -13.75 2.14 2.88
N GLU A 59 -14.35 0.96 2.97
CA GLU A 59 -13.87 -0.13 3.84
C GLU A 59 -13.58 -1.35 2.95
N LEU A 60 -12.34 -1.86 3.01
CA LEU A 60 -12.05 -3.18 2.49
C LEU A 60 -12.52 -4.20 3.52
N CYS A 61 -13.56 -4.98 3.20
CA CYS A 61 -13.79 -6.25 3.86
C CYS A 61 -12.66 -7.20 3.41
N SER A 62 -11.55 -7.23 4.13
CA SER A 62 -10.69 -8.42 4.08
C SER A 62 -11.44 -9.53 4.81
N ASP A 63 -11.71 -10.63 4.10
CA ASP A 63 -12.18 -11.91 4.63
C ASP A 63 -11.21 -12.57 5.64
N ASP A 64 -10.18 -11.85 6.08
CA ASP A 64 -9.42 -12.18 7.28
C ASP A 64 -10.27 -11.89 8.51
N LYS A 65 -11.34 -12.70 8.65
CA LYS A 65 -11.95 -12.98 9.93
C LYS A 65 -10.82 -13.19 10.91
N ILE A 66 -10.77 -12.32 11.91
CA ILE A 66 -10.03 -12.50 13.14
C ILE A 66 -10.26 -13.95 13.57
N ILE A 67 -9.31 -14.83 13.26
CA ILE A 67 -9.27 -16.15 13.85
C ILE A 67 -9.13 -15.85 15.34
N LYS A 68 -10.18 -16.14 16.12
CA LYS A 68 -10.09 -16.15 17.57
C LYS A 68 -8.94 -17.09 17.94
N ARG A 69 -7.79 -16.51 18.30
CA ARG A 69 -6.58 -17.23 18.64
C ARG A 69 -6.72 -17.77 20.06
N SER A 70 -6.67 -19.09 20.18
CA SER A 70 -6.64 -19.81 21.45
C SER A 70 -5.19 -20.05 21.91
N GLY A 71 -4.86 -19.60 23.12
CA GLY A 71 -3.85 -20.19 24.02
C GLY A 71 -2.36 -19.89 23.76
N ASN A 72 -1.63 -19.57 24.83
CA ASN A 72 -0.15 -19.47 24.98
C ASN A 72 0.65 -19.45 23.67
N GLU A 73 0.69 -18.29 23.02
CA GLU A 73 1.42 -18.15 21.76
C GLU A 73 2.84 -17.62 22.05
N CYS A 74 3.87 -18.39 21.69
CA CYS A 74 5.27 -17.92 21.68
C CYS A 74 5.46 -16.88 20.56
N LYS A 75 5.03 -15.64 20.82
CA LYS A 75 5.10 -14.52 19.89
C LYS A 75 5.92 -13.39 20.48
N ILE A 76 6.59 -12.66 19.60
CA ILE A 76 7.29 -11.42 19.90
C ILE A 76 6.73 -10.29 19.06
N SER A 77 6.87 -9.05 19.55
CA SER A 77 6.32 -7.86 18.90
C SER A 77 6.89 -7.63 17.50
N SER A 78 6.08 -7.06 16.62
CA SER A 78 6.42 -6.70 15.24
C SER A 78 6.03 -5.27 14.94
N SER A 79 6.63 -4.69 13.90
CA SER A 79 6.22 -3.41 13.29
C SER A 79 6.09 -3.58 11.77
N PRO A 80 5.52 -2.60 11.05
CA PRO A 80 5.45 -2.65 9.59
C PRO A 80 6.82 -2.81 8.91
N SER A 81 7.87 -2.25 9.51
CA SER A 81 9.24 -2.33 8.97
C SER A 81 10.06 -3.50 9.51
N ILE A 82 9.65 -4.11 10.62
CA ILE A 82 10.39 -5.19 11.29
C ILE A 82 9.41 -6.29 11.71
N ILE A 83 9.38 -7.36 10.92
CA ILE A 83 8.49 -8.50 11.13
C ILE A 83 9.34 -9.72 11.54
N PRO A 84 9.25 -10.20 12.78
CA PRO A 84 9.90 -11.43 13.19
C PRO A 84 9.43 -12.63 12.37
N ILE A 85 10.37 -13.48 11.96
CA ILE A 85 10.08 -14.66 11.14
C ILE A 85 9.35 -15.71 11.99
N SER A 86 8.06 -15.94 11.67
CA SER A 86 7.27 -17.02 12.23
C SER A 86 7.61 -18.39 11.62
N ILE A 87 7.21 -19.47 12.29
CA ILE A 87 7.30 -20.85 11.74
C ILE A 87 6.54 -20.95 10.41
N GLY A 88 5.44 -20.22 10.24
CA GLY A 88 4.68 -20.20 8.99
C GLY A 88 5.50 -19.67 7.80
N HIS A 89 6.32 -18.64 8.03
CA HIS A 89 7.21 -18.10 6.99
C HIS A 89 8.25 -19.15 6.53
N LEU A 90 8.76 -19.98 7.45
CA LEU A 90 9.71 -21.05 7.09
C LEU A 90 9.11 -22.04 6.08
N ASN A 91 7.83 -22.38 6.23
CA ASN A 91 7.15 -23.26 5.29
C ASN A 91 6.99 -22.63 3.91
N ILE A 92 6.67 -21.33 3.87
CA ILE A 92 6.58 -20.56 2.62
C ILE A 92 7.94 -20.54 1.91
N PHE A 93 9.01 -20.22 2.63
CA PHE A 93 10.36 -20.18 2.07
C PHE A 93 10.82 -21.54 1.54
N LYS A 94 10.52 -22.62 2.28
CA LYS A 94 10.85 -23.98 1.83
C LYS A 94 10.14 -24.34 0.53
N ASN A 95 8.84 -24.07 0.44
CA ASN A 95 8.07 -24.34 -0.77
C ASN A 95 8.60 -23.52 -1.95
N TYR A 96 8.90 -22.24 -1.74
CA TYR A 96 9.50 -21.38 -2.76
C TYR A 96 10.81 -21.95 -3.31
N LEU A 97 11.75 -22.31 -2.43
CA LEU A 97 13.04 -22.88 -2.85
C LEU A 97 12.85 -24.17 -3.64
N PHE A 98 11.90 -25.02 -3.25
CA PHE A 98 11.54 -26.21 -3.99
C PHE A 98 11.00 -25.88 -5.39
N ASP A 99 10.11 -24.90 -5.51
CA ASP A 99 9.50 -24.50 -6.79
C ASP A 99 10.53 -23.96 -7.79
N ILE A 100 11.55 -23.26 -7.32
CA ILE A 100 12.66 -22.78 -8.17
C ILE A 100 13.79 -23.82 -8.34
N GLY A 101 13.58 -25.06 -7.89
CA GLY A 101 14.52 -26.17 -8.05
C GLY A 101 15.78 -26.08 -7.17
N VAL A 102 15.75 -25.30 -6.09
CA VAL A 102 16.85 -25.20 -5.12
C VAL A 102 16.72 -26.29 -4.07
N ASN A 103 17.69 -27.22 -4.05
CA ASN A 103 17.81 -28.22 -3.00
C ASN A 103 18.66 -27.69 -1.84
N ILE A 104 18.05 -27.50 -0.68
CA ILE A 104 18.70 -26.97 0.54
C ILE A 104 19.83 -27.88 1.04
N GLU A 105 19.81 -29.17 0.67
CA GLU A 105 20.88 -30.11 1.01
C GLU A 105 22.16 -29.93 0.18
N ASP A 106 22.10 -29.16 -0.92
CA ASP A 106 23.27 -28.91 -1.78
C ASP A 106 24.26 -27.96 -1.10
N GLU A 107 25.54 -28.37 -1.04
CA GLU A 107 26.58 -27.58 -0.37
C GLU A 107 26.80 -26.21 -1.00
N TYR A 108 26.58 -26.09 -2.32
CA TYR A 108 26.71 -24.85 -3.07
C TYR A 108 25.69 -23.78 -2.70
N VAL A 109 24.52 -24.16 -2.16
CA VAL A 109 23.46 -23.21 -1.81
C VAL A 109 23.44 -22.86 -0.33
N LYS A 110 24.20 -23.60 0.50
CA LYS A 110 24.23 -23.48 1.97
C LYS A 110 24.63 -22.09 2.47
N TYR A 111 25.43 -21.36 1.70
CA TYR A 111 25.91 -20.02 2.03
C TYR A 111 25.15 -18.90 1.33
N ASN A 112 24.16 -19.24 0.51
CA ASN A 112 23.40 -18.26 -0.21
C ASN A 112 22.29 -17.68 0.68
N HIS A 113 22.03 -16.39 0.51
CA HIS A 113 21.00 -15.70 1.28
C HIS A 113 19.65 -15.83 0.59
N LEU A 114 18.62 -16.20 1.34
CA LEU A 114 17.26 -16.35 0.82
C LEU A 114 16.77 -15.10 0.08
N SER A 115 16.97 -13.92 0.67
CA SER A 115 16.57 -12.63 0.10
C SER A 115 17.21 -12.34 -1.27
N ALA A 116 18.41 -12.87 -1.53
CA ALA A 116 19.07 -12.70 -2.84
C ALA A 116 18.45 -13.60 -3.92
N TYR A 117 18.03 -14.82 -3.56
CA TYR A 117 17.35 -15.73 -4.49
C TYR A 117 15.98 -15.21 -4.93
N GLU A 118 15.21 -14.59 -4.03
CA GLU A 118 13.88 -14.04 -4.35
C GLU A 118 13.95 -12.96 -5.44
N MET A 119 15.03 -12.18 -5.45
CA MET A 119 15.20 -11.06 -6.37
C MET A 119 15.70 -11.46 -7.75
N HIS A 120 16.61 -12.43 -7.83
CA HIS A 120 17.21 -12.84 -9.10
C HIS A 120 16.33 -13.79 -9.92
N ASN A 121 15.31 -14.43 -9.32
CA ASN A 121 14.47 -15.45 -9.98
C ASN A 121 13.01 -15.03 -10.24
N MET A 122 12.66 -13.74 -10.05
CA MET A 122 11.33 -13.16 -10.33
C MET A 122 10.13 -13.88 -9.68
N SER A 123 9.97 -13.66 -8.36
CA SER A 123 8.72 -13.51 -7.57
C SER A 123 7.79 -14.72 -7.30
N ILE A 124 7.35 -14.88 -6.04
CA ILE A 124 5.97 -15.30 -5.62
C ILE A 124 5.72 -14.98 -4.13
N THR A 125 6.73 -15.03 -3.25
CA THR A 125 6.49 -14.57 -1.88
C THR A 125 6.41 -13.05 -1.93
N SER A 126 5.33 -12.48 -1.43
CA SER A 126 5.12 -11.02 -1.36
C SER A 126 6.07 -10.34 -0.35
N TRP A 127 7.26 -10.90 -0.13
CA TRP A 127 8.23 -10.46 0.87
C TRP A 127 9.23 -9.48 0.24
N SER A 128 8.91 -8.21 0.32
CA SER A 128 9.82 -7.13 -0.07
C SER A 128 10.76 -6.80 1.10
N GLY A 129 11.74 -7.66 1.39
CA GLY A 129 12.65 -7.42 2.52
C GLY A 129 13.81 -8.39 2.67
N VAL A 130 14.69 -8.12 3.64
CA VAL A 130 15.85 -8.96 3.95
C VAL A 130 15.55 -9.86 5.15
N VAL A 131 15.68 -11.18 4.98
CA VAL A 131 15.68 -12.13 6.08
C VAL A 131 17.06 -12.12 6.74
N CYS A 132 17.12 -11.74 8.02
CA CYS A 132 18.35 -11.70 8.79
C CYS A 132 18.13 -12.04 10.27
N GLY A 133 19.21 -12.46 10.94
CA GLY A 133 19.24 -12.65 12.38
C GLY A 133 19.75 -11.40 13.10
N ILE A 134 19.17 -11.11 14.27
CA ILE A 134 19.61 -10.02 15.16
C ILE A 134 20.08 -10.64 16.48
N ASP A 135 21.34 -10.42 16.84
CA ASP A 135 21.92 -10.95 18.09
C ASP A 135 21.60 -10.03 19.28
N LEU A 136 20.52 -10.35 19.98
CA LEU A 136 20.11 -9.67 21.21
C LEU A 136 20.83 -10.18 22.47
N LEU A 137 21.59 -11.28 22.37
CA LEU A 137 22.23 -11.91 23.54
C LEU A 137 23.59 -11.27 23.83
N THR A 138 24.37 -10.97 22.79
CA THR A 138 25.76 -10.52 22.95
C THR A 138 25.97 -9.05 22.58
N LYS A 139 25.03 -8.42 21.88
CA LYS A 139 25.16 -7.05 21.38
C LYS A 139 24.23 -6.09 22.11
N GLN A 140 24.71 -4.87 22.29
CA GLN A 140 23.90 -3.76 22.80
C GLN A 140 23.07 -3.14 21.68
N ASP A 141 21.90 -2.60 22.03
CA ASP A 141 20.94 -2.00 21.10
C ASP A 141 21.58 -0.97 20.16
N GLU A 142 22.40 -0.04 20.69
CA GLU A 142 23.08 0.98 19.87
C GLU A 142 24.08 0.37 18.88
N THR A 143 24.71 -0.74 19.23
CA THR A 143 25.61 -1.44 18.29
C THR A 143 24.80 -2.05 17.15
N ILE A 144 23.70 -2.73 17.49
CA ILE A 144 22.79 -3.34 16.52
C ILE A 144 22.24 -2.27 15.56
N ILE A 145 21.75 -1.14 16.09
CA ILE A 145 21.19 -0.05 15.30
C ILE A 145 22.24 0.55 14.35
N ASN A 146 23.47 0.75 14.81
CA ASN A 146 24.54 1.30 13.99
C ASN A 146 24.99 0.35 12.88
N GLU A 147 25.13 -0.95 13.17
CA GLU A 147 25.46 -1.97 12.17
C GLU A 147 24.32 -2.11 11.15
N LEU A 148 23.07 -2.17 11.61
CA LEU A 148 21.90 -2.25 10.75
C LEU A 148 21.81 -1.02 9.82
N ARG A 149 22.08 0.19 10.33
CA ARG A 149 22.11 1.41 9.50
C ARG A 149 23.13 1.33 8.36
N VAL A 150 24.30 0.74 8.60
CA VAL A 150 25.32 0.52 7.56
C VAL A 150 24.88 -0.56 6.58
N LEU A 151 24.31 -1.66 7.08
CA LEU A 151 23.86 -2.79 6.27
C LEU A 151 22.67 -2.43 5.37
N LEU A 152 21.68 -1.69 5.85
CA LEU A 152 20.53 -1.24 5.05
C LEU A 152 20.96 -0.52 3.76
N LYS A 153 21.99 0.35 3.85
CA LYS A 153 22.55 1.04 2.68
C LYS A 153 23.29 0.11 1.71
N LYS A 154 23.87 -0.98 2.22
CA LYS A 154 24.56 -1.98 1.39
C LYS A 154 23.54 -2.89 0.72
N TRP A 155 22.64 -3.47 1.50
CA TRP A 155 21.57 -4.34 1.00
C TRP A 155 20.73 -3.67 -0.07
N ARG A 156 20.33 -2.41 0.11
CA ARG A 156 19.60 -1.68 -0.94
C ARG A 156 20.35 -1.64 -2.28
N ARG A 157 21.66 -1.43 -2.26
CA ARG A 157 22.48 -1.42 -3.48
C ARG A 157 22.72 -2.81 -4.05
N GLU A 158 22.95 -3.79 -3.19
CA GLU A 158 23.20 -5.19 -3.57
C GLU A 158 21.95 -5.86 -4.16
N LEU A 159 20.78 -5.43 -3.69
CA LEU A 159 19.47 -5.92 -4.10
C LEU A 159 18.79 -5.02 -5.13
N ASP A 160 19.42 -3.94 -5.60
CA ASP A 160 18.80 -2.99 -6.53
C ASP A 160 17.45 -2.40 -6.04
N PHE A 161 17.34 -2.20 -4.72
CA PHE A 161 16.25 -1.43 -4.13
C PHE A 161 16.60 0.06 -4.17
N GLU A 162 15.99 0.80 -5.09
CA GLU A 162 16.06 2.25 -5.07
C GLU A 162 15.32 2.81 -3.85
N GLU A 163 16.00 3.65 -3.06
CA GLU A 163 15.33 4.44 -2.03
C GLU A 163 14.57 5.56 -2.72
N ALA A 164 13.29 5.32 -3.01
CA ALA A 164 12.44 6.29 -3.67
C ALA A 164 12.08 7.40 -2.67
N PRO A 165 12.43 8.67 -2.95
CA PRO A 165 12.01 9.78 -2.10
C PRO A 165 10.49 9.91 -2.16
N SER A 166 9.88 10.26 -1.03
CA SER A 166 8.44 10.54 -1.00
C SER A 166 8.09 11.60 -2.04
N LEU A 167 7.04 11.34 -2.83
CA LEU A 167 6.61 12.24 -3.90
C LEU A 167 5.88 13.50 -3.38
N LEU A 168 5.57 13.54 -2.08
CA LEU A 168 4.92 14.66 -1.40
C LEU A 168 5.78 15.17 -0.24
N ASN A 169 6.16 16.45 -0.30
CA ASN A 169 6.97 17.11 0.72
C ASN A 169 6.15 17.86 1.80
N ASN A 170 4.82 17.89 1.68
CA ASN A 170 3.95 18.60 2.63
C ASN A 170 3.78 17.81 3.94
N SER A 171 3.53 18.47 5.07
CA SER A 171 3.18 17.79 6.33
C SER A 171 1.86 17.03 6.23
N TRP A 172 1.67 16.05 7.11
CA TRP A 172 0.46 15.23 7.18
C TRP A 172 -0.81 16.09 7.32
N GLU A 173 -0.81 17.14 8.12
CA GLU A 173 -1.96 18.05 8.24
C GLU A 173 -2.38 18.68 6.91
N ILE A 174 -1.40 19.09 6.10
CA ILE A 174 -1.66 19.67 4.78
C ILE A 174 -2.14 18.58 3.81
N ILE A 175 -1.54 17.39 3.88
CA ILE A 175 -1.95 16.23 3.07
C ILE A 175 -3.39 15.85 3.40
N LYS A 176 -3.74 15.68 4.68
CA LYS A 176 -5.08 15.37 5.17
C LYS A 176 -6.10 16.43 4.72
N SER A 177 -5.75 17.71 4.86
CA SER A 177 -6.61 18.80 4.38
C SER A 177 -6.87 18.71 2.87
N LYS A 178 -5.85 18.41 2.06
CA LYS A 178 -6.01 18.20 0.61
C LYS A 178 -6.84 16.96 0.28
N ILE A 179 -6.64 15.85 0.99
CA ILE A 179 -7.44 14.61 0.84
C ILE A 179 -8.93 14.93 0.99
N ILE A 180 -9.26 15.68 2.04
CA ILE A 180 -10.65 16.05 2.37
C ILE A 180 -11.19 17.06 1.36
N ASN A 181 -10.49 18.18 1.15
CA ASN A 181 -10.99 19.28 0.31
C ASN A 181 -11.14 18.87 -1.15
N TYR A 182 -10.26 18.01 -1.66
CA TYR A 182 -10.30 17.55 -3.03
C TYR A 182 -11.11 16.25 -3.22
N ASN A 183 -11.77 15.72 -2.19
CA ASN A 183 -12.50 14.44 -2.29
C ASN A 183 -11.65 13.32 -2.93
N VAL A 184 -10.37 13.22 -2.52
CA VAL A 184 -9.35 12.47 -3.27
C VAL A 184 -9.66 10.98 -3.38
N PHE A 185 -10.22 10.36 -2.34
CA PHE A 185 -10.66 8.97 -2.42
C PHE A 185 -11.78 8.76 -3.44
N ALA A 186 -12.77 9.66 -3.50
CA ALA A 186 -13.85 9.57 -4.47
C ALA A 186 -13.32 9.75 -5.91
N PHE A 187 -12.41 10.70 -6.09
CA PHE A 187 -11.73 10.92 -7.36
C PHE A 187 -10.92 9.69 -7.78
N PHE A 188 -10.10 9.13 -6.88
CA PHE A 188 -9.26 7.97 -7.17
C PHE A 188 -10.06 6.71 -7.45
N ASP A 189 -11.14 6.46 -6.71
CA ASP A 189 -12.00 5.30 -6.95
C ASP A 189 -12.69 5.39 -8.33
N LEU A 190 -13.04 6.59 -8.80
CA LEU A 190 -13.47 6.81 -10.19
C LEU A 190 -12.34 6.58 -11.20
N GLN A 191 -11.09 6.97 -10.90
CA GLN A 191 -9.93 6.64 -11.74
C GLN A 191 -9.73 5.12 -11.85
N LEU A 192 -9.81 4.38 -10.74
CA LEU A 192 -9.74 2.92 -10.73
C LEU A 192 -10.82 2.30 -11.61
N TRP A 193 -12.05 2.83 -11.55
CA TRP A 193 -13.14 2.36 -12.40
C TRP A 193 -12.89 2.64 -13.89
N GLN A 194 -12.34 3.81 -14.22
CA GLN A 194 -11.92 4.13 -15.59
C GLN A 194 -10.85 3.14 -16.08
N PHE A 195 -9.88 2.79 -15.24
CA PHE A 195 -8.87 1.78 -15.57
C PHE A 195 -9.48 0.39 -15.77
N ALA A 196 -10.35 -0.05 -14.85
CA ALA A 196 -10.97 -1.38 -14.90
C ALA A 196 -11.84 -1.59 -16.14
N THR A 197 -12.56 -0.56 -16.56
CA THR A 197 -13.58 -0.67 -17.61
C THR A 197 -13.13 -0.15 -18.97
N GLY A 198 -11.97 0.50 -19.04
CA GLY A 198 -11.54 1.24 -20.24
C GLY A 198 -12.44 2.45 -20.58
N ASN A 199 -13.31 2.87 -19.66
CA ASN A 199 -14.12 4.07 -19.82
C ASN A 199 -13.34 5.34 -19.49
N SER A 200 -13.77 6.47 -20.05
CA SER A 200 -13.17 7.79 -19.80
C SER A 200 -14.23 8.75 -19.29
N ILE A 201 -14.08 9.28 -18.08
CA ILE A 201 -14.97 10.32 -17.55
C ILE A 201 -14.42 11.68 -17.94
N THR A 202 -15.29 12.54 -18.50
CA THR A 202 -14.90 13.90 -18.87
C THR A 202 -14.65 14.77 -17.63
N GLY A 203 -13.72 15.71 -17.74
CA GLY A 203 -13.43 16.66 -16.64
C GLY A 203 -14.65 17.46 -16.18
N GLY A 204 -15.56 17.80 -17.10
CA GLY A 204 -16.83 18.46 -16.75
C GLY A 204 -17.73 17.58 -15.89
N VAL A 205 -17.87 16.29 -16.21
CA VAL A 205 -18.61 15.33 -15.38
C VAL A 205 -17.93 15.16 -14.03
N LEU A 206 -16.60 15.01 -13.98
CA LEU A 206 -15.86 14.90 -12.72
C LEU A 206 -16.08 16.13 -11.83
N SER A 207 -16.00 17.33 -12.40
CA SER A 207 -16.22 18.59 -11.69
C SER A 207 -17.60 18.64 -11.02
N VAL A 208 -18.69 18.48 -11.77
CA VAL A 208 -20.06 18.54 -11.21
C VAL A 208 -20.43 17.33 -10.33
N THR A 209 -19.61 16.29 -10.34
CA THR A 209 -19.84 15.06 -9.55
C THR A 209 -19.13 15.12 -8.22
N LEU A 210 -17.86 15.54 -8.21
CA LEU A 210 -17.03 15.62 -7.02
C LEU A 210 -17.18 16.95 -6.29
N TYR A 211 -17.56 18.02 -7.00
CA TYR A 211 -17.65 19.39 -6.51
C TYR A 211 -18.96 20.04 -6.97
N PRO A 212 -20.11 19.62 -6.40
CA PRO A 212 -21.43 20.07 -6.84
C PRO A 212 -21.64 21.58 -6.71
N GLU A 213 -20.94 22.24 -5.79
CA GLU A 213 -21.02 23.69 -5.55
C GLU A 213 -20.04 24.48 -6.43
N GLY A 214 -19.31 23.81 -7.32
CA GLY A 214 -18.36 24.44 -8.24
C GLY A 214 -17.04 24.84 -7.60
N GLU A 215 -16.64 24.15 -6.53
CA GLU A 215 -15.40 24.42 -5.79
C GLU A 215 -14.15 24.22 -6.67
N TYR A 216 -14.21 23.24 -7.59
CA TYR A 216 -13.13 22.97 -8.54
C TYR A 216 -13.64 22.64 -9.94
N ASP A 217 -13.00 23.23 -10.95
CA ASP A 217 -13.28 23.00 -12.36
C ASP A 217 -12.44 21.85 -12.97
N SER A 218 -12.69 21.54 -14.25
CA SER A 218 -11.95 20.51 -14.97
C SER A 218 -10.43 20.78 -15.07
N THR A 219 -10.03 22.05 -15.06
CA THR A 219 -8.63 22.47 -15.19
C THR A 219 -7.89 22.19 -13.89
N GLN A 220 -8.48 22.59 -12.76
CA GLN A 220 -7.94 22.33 -11.43
C GLN A 220 -7.89 20.82 -11.14
N ILE A 221 -8.88 20.07 -11.61
CA ILE A 221 -8.85 18.60 -11.52
C ILE A 221 -7.63 18.04 -12.26
N ALA A 222 -7.43 18.44 -13.51
CA ALA A 222 -6.35 17.90 -14.34
C ALA A 222 -4.94 18.34 -13.87
N GLN A 223 -4.79 19.59 -13.43
CA GLN A 223 -3.49 20.18 -13.13
C GLN A 223 -3.07 20.03 -11.66
N THR A 224 -4.03 19.86 -10.74
CA THR A 224 -3.75 19.89 -9.29
C THR A 224 -4.21 18.61 -8.61
N ILE A 225 -5.49 18.25 -8.75
CA ILE A 225 -6.08 17.14 -7.98
C ILE A 225 -5.57 15.79 -8.49
N LYS A 226 -5.53 15.60 -9.81
CA LYS A 226 -5.03 14.36 -10.41
C LYS A 226 -3.55 14.10 -10.04
N PRO A 227 -2.61 15.05 -10.24
CA PRO A 227 -1.23 14.82 -9.83
C PRO A 227 -1.06 14.60 -8.33
N PHE A 228 -1.90 15.23 -7.49
CA PHE A 228 -1.90 14.96 -6.06
C PHE A 228 -2.36 13.54 -5.74
N SER A 229 -3.48 13.11 -6.32
CA SER A 229 -4.04 11.75 -6.19
C SER A 229 -3.02 10.69 -6.61
N ASP A 230 -2.43 10.85 -7.80
CA ASP A 230 -1.46 9.89 -8.34
C ASP A 230 -0.22 9.75 -7.44
N LYS A 231 0.20 10.83 -6.76
CA LYS A 231 1.31 10.81 -5.79
C LYS A 231 0.92 10.26 -4.43
N LEU A 232 -0.33 10.46 -4.01
CA LEU A 232 -0.83 10.06 -2.70
C LEU A 232 -0.84 8.54 -2.53
N PHE A 233 -1.32 7.82 -3.55
CA PHE A 233 -1.48 6.37 -3.51
C PHE A 233 -0.19 5.65 -3.95
N THR A 234 0.89 5.95 -3.24
CA THR A 234 2.20 5.31 -3.39
C THR A 234 2.71 4.85 -2.02
N TYR A 235 3.51 3.78 -1.97
CA TYR A 235 4.03 3.26 -0.70
C TYR A 235 5.01 4.22 -0.04
N GLU A 236 5.75 5.01 -0.83
CA GLU A 236 6.70 6.03 -0.38
C GLU A 236 5.98 7.20 0.31
N THR A 237 4.82 7.60 -0.21
CA THR A 237 3.98 8.60 0.44
C THR A 237 3.29 8.03 1.68
N LEU A 238 2.82 6.79 1.63
CA LEU A 238 2.24 6.13 2.80
C LEU A 238 3.23 6.00 3.96
N GLU A 239 4.45 5.52 3.73
CA GLU A 239 5.50 5.38 4.76
C GLU A 239 5.77 6.72 5.45
N LYS A 240 5.85 7.80 4.66
CA LYS A 240 6.02 9.16 5.20
C LYS A 240 4.84 9.56 6.09
N ILE A 241 3.60 9.29 5.66
CA ILE A 241 2.38 9.62 6.41
C ILE A 241 2.36 8.84 7.73
N GLU A 242 2.58 7.52 7.69
CA GLU A 242 2.60 6.66 8.88
C GLU A 242 3.65 7.11 9.90
N ARG A 243 4.83 7.52 9.43
CA ARG A 243 5.90 8.08 10.28
C ARG A 243 5.48 9.39 10.95
N GLU A 244 4.82 10.29 10.22
CA GLU A 244 4.35 11.56 10.79
C GLU A 244 3.21 11.37 11.79
N ILE A 245 2.30 10.41 11.54
CA ILE A 245 1.21 10.07 12.47
C ILE A 245 1.79 9.46 13.75
N SER A 246 2.76 8.53 13.63
CA SER A 246 3.35 7.85 14.79
C SER A 246 4.21 8.74 15.69
N ASN A 247 4.64 9.91 15.18
CA ASN A 247 5.45 10.88 15.91
C ASN A 247 4.63 11.99 16.59
N LYS A 248 3.30 11.97 16.50
CA LYS A 248 2.40 12.87 17.23
C LYS A 248 2.14 12.38 18.65
#